data_AF-A0A822XVW4-F1
#
_entry.id   AF-A0A822XVW4-F1
#
_cell.length_a   1.000
_cell.length_b   1.000
_cell.length_c   1.000
_cell.angle_alpha   90.00
_cell.angle_beta   90.00
_cell.angle_gamma   90.00
#
_symmetry.space_group_name_H-M   'P 1'
#
loop_
_entity.id
_entity.type
_entity.pdbx_description
1 polymer ?
#
loop_
_entity_poly.entity_id
_entity_poly.type
_entity_poly.pdbx_seq_one_letter_code
_entity_poly.pdbx_strand_id
1 'polypeptide(L)'
;MNPEETHKAKFDVDPDDKLAARSVLSILNQFANRVLPNLNDLRRVLDHLQIQSWNECNDEIKFLDEEIDLESSDGHDRVVLLLSSLVGFTSYCRDVMFDAMDDRSISRLEALIP
;
A
#
# COMPACT_ATOMS: atom_id res chain seq x y z
N MET A 1 -13.41 40.80 20.01
CA MET A 1 -12.85 40.32 18.73
C MET A 1 -12.15 39.00 19.01
N ASN A 2 -12.95 37.97 19.35
CA ASN A 2 -13.31 36.72 18.63
C ASN A 2 -12.16 35.70 18.42
N PRO A 3 -12.19 34.52 19.07
CA PRO A 3 -11.27 33.40 18.84
C PRO A 3 -11.74 32.44 17.72
N GLU A 4 -12.04 32.95 16.52
CA GLU A 4 -12.55 32.13 15.40
C GLU A 4 -11.83 32.40 14.08
N GLU A 5 -10.52 32.18 14.04
CA GLU A 5 -9.80 32.03 12.76
C GLU A 5 -8.93 30.77 12.78
N THR A 6 -9.56 29.62 12.97
CA THR A 6 -8.99 28.37 12.45
C THR A 6 -9.26 28.34 10.96
N HIS A 7 -8.25 28.75 10.17
CA HIS A 7 -8.23 28.47 8.75
C HIS A 7 -8.22 26.96 8.54
N LYS A 8 -9.41 26.35 8.41
CA LYS A 8 -9.57 25.07 7.75
C LYS A 8 -9.17 25.27 6.29
N ALA A 9 -7.87 25.19 6.04
CA ALA A 9 -7.37 24.99 4.69
C ALA A 9 -8.10 23.76 4.16
N LYS A 10 -8.96 23.97 3.17
CA LYS A 10 -9.45 22.86 2.35
C LYS A 10 -8.21 22.31 1.66
N PHE A 11 -7.59 21.31 2.25
CA PHE A 11 -6.53 20.55 1.61
C PHE A 11 -7.21 19.92 0.40
N ASP A 12 -6.97 20.49 -0.79
CA ASP A 12 -7.47 19.86 -2.01
C ASP A 12 -6.60 18.62 -2.20
N VAL A 13 -7.18 17.47 -1.85
CA VAL A 13 -6.52 16.18 -2.05
C VAL A 13 -6.18 16.05 -3.52
N ASP A 14 -4.95 15.65 -3.82
CA ASP A 14 -4.45 15.56 -5.19
C ASP A 14 -5.42 14.70 -6.03
N PRO A 15 -5.79 15.12 -7.25
CA PRO A 15 -6.59 14.31 -8.14
C PRO A 15 -6.04 12.89 -8.35
N ASP A 16 -4.72 12.72 -8.36
CA ASP A 16 -4.06 11.43 -8.50
C ASP A 16 -4.24 10.58 -7.23
N ASP A 17 -4.14 11.17 -6.04
CA ASP A 17 -4.44 10.49 -4.76
C ASP A 17 -5.89 10.00 -4.73
N LYS A 18 -6.84 10.85 -5.17
CA LYS A 18 -8.27 10.47 -5.27
C LYS A 18 -8.46 9.28 -6.22
N LEU A 19 -7.68 9.22 -7.30
CA LEU A 19 -7.77 8.18 -8.31
C LEU A 19 -7.11 6.88 -7.85
N ALA A 20 -5.99 6.96 -7.16
CA ALA A 20 -5.34 5.83 -6.52
C ALA A 20 -6.25 5.21 -5.45
N ALA A 21 -6.84 6.03 -4.57
CA ALA A 21 -7.78 5.58 -3.55
C ALA A 21 -8.99 4.85 -4.15
N ARG A 22 -9.55 5.36 -5.26
CA ARG A 22 -10.64 4.68 -5.99
C ARG A 22 -10.20 3.33 -6.55
N SER A 23 -9.00 3.25 -7.09
CA SER A 23 -8.43 2.00 -7.61
C SER A 23 -8.28 0.96 -6.49
N VAL A 24 -7.70 1.37 -5.35
CA VAL A 24 -7.57 0.52 -4.15
C VAL A 24 -8.93 0.01 -3.68
N LEU A 25 -9.92 0.89 -3.53
CA LEU A 25 -11.27 0.48 -3.11
C LEU A 25 -11.91 -0.52 -4.10
N SER A 26 -11.68 -0.34 -5.40
CA SER A 26 -12.16 -1.27 -6.41
C SER A 26 -11.51 -2.64 -6.28
N ILE A 27 -10.18 -2.69 -6.08
CA ILE A 27 -9.42 -3.93 -5.90
C ILE A 27 -9.84 -4.65 -4.61
N LEU A 28 -9.97 -3.93 -3.49
CA LEU A 28 -10.45 -4.50 -2.22
C LEU A 28 -11.85 -5.10 -2.37
N ASN A 29 -12.74 -4.44 -3.13
CA ASN A 29 -14.04 -5.00 -3.45
C ASN A 29 -13.95 -6.26 -4.33
N GLN A 30 -13.01 -6.32 -5.27
CA GLN A 30 -12.76 -7.55 -6.04
C GLN A 30 -12.29 -8.69 -5.14
N PHE A 31 -11.36 -8.45 -4.21
CA PHE A 31 -10.94 -9.44 -3.22
C PHE A 31 -12.10 -9.95 -2.36
N ALA A 32 -12.93 -9.04 -1.85
CA ALA A 32 -14.12 -9.42 -1.08
C ALA A 32 -15.08 -10.34 -1.87
N ASN A 33 -15.15 -10.15 -3.19
CA ASN A 33 -15.95 -10.97 -4.11
C ASN A 33 -15.17 -12.15 -4.72
N ARG A 34 -13.94 -12.45 -4.25
CA ARG A 34 -13.06 -13.52 -4.75
C ARG A 34 -12.77 -13.41 -6.25
N VAL A 35 -12.72 -12.18 -6.76
CA VAL A 35 -12.36 -11.87 -8.14
C VAL A 35 -10.88 -11.51 -8.20
N LEU A 36 -10.18 -12.06 -9.18
CA LEU A 36 -8.77 -11.75 -9.43
C LEU A 36 -8.65 -10.31 -9.99
N PRO A 37 -7.87 -9.43 -9.36
CA PRO A 37 -7.68 -8.07 -9.87
C PRO A 37 -6.81 -8.05 -11.13
N ASN A 38 -7.00 -6.99 -11.93
CA ASN A 38 -6.18 -6.77 -13.12
C ASN A 38 -4.76 -6.32 -12.71
N LEU A 39 -3.73 -6.96 -13.26
CA LEU A 39 -2.33 -6.63 -12.95
C LEU A 39 -1.96 -5.17 -13.27
N ASN A 40 -2.57 -4.55 -14.29
CA ASN A 40 -2.33 -3.14 -14.61
C ASN A 40 -2.92 -2.21 -13.55
N ASP A 41 -4.05 -2.58 -12.94
CA ASP A 41 -4.65 -1.79 -11.86
C ASP A 41 -3.78 -1.88 -10.60
N LEU A 42 -3.23 -3.06 -10.29
CA LEU A 42 -2.24 -3.24 -9.22
C LEU A 42 -0.99 -2.40 -9.48
N ARG A 43 -0.40 -2.53 -10.68
CA ARG A 43 0.77 -1.77 -11.12
C ARG A 43 0.56 -0.26 -10.96
N ARG A 44 -0.59 0.25 -11.39
CA ARG A 44 -0.93 1.67 -11.27
C ARG A 44 -0.94 2.17 -9.83
N VAL A 45 -1.47 1.37 -8.91
CA VAL A 45 -1.47 1.71 -7.47
C VAL A 45 -0.05 1.70 -6.94
N LEU A 46 0.73 0.66 -7.23
CA LEU A 46 2.13 0.56 -6.79
C LEU A 46 3.01 1.68 -7.33
N ASP A 47 2.83 2.05 -8.61
CA ASP A 47 3.55 3.17 -9.24
C ASP A 47 3.22 4.50 -8.56
N HIS A 48 1.95 4.72 -8.17
CA HIS A 48 1.55 5.91 -7.43
C HIS A 48 2.14 5.95 -6.01
N LEU A 49 2.23 4.79 -5.34
CA LEU A 49 2.88 4.64 -4.04
C LEU A 49 4.42 4.58 -4.13
N GLN A 50 4.99 4.64 -5.34
CA GLN A 50 6.42 4.51 -5.61
C GLN A 50 7.03 3.19 -5.11
N ILE A 51 6.23 2.12 -5.06
CA ILE A 51 6.66 0.77 -4.70
C ILE A 51 7.06 0.05 -6.00
N GLN A 52 8.35 -0.26 -6.13
CA GLN A 52 8.94 -0.80 -7.35
C GLN A 52 9.63 -2.17 -7.12
N SER A 53 9.58 -2.69 -5.90
CA SER A 53 10.26 -3.92 -5.52
C SER A 53 9.54 -4.73 -4.45
N TRP A 54 9.89 -6.01 -4.35
CA TRP A 54 9.42 -6.92 -3.31
C TRP A 54 9.75 -6.39 -1.91
N ASN A 55 10.96 -5.83 -1.73
CA ASN A 55 11.41 -5.27 -0.46
C ASN A 55 10.62 -4.02 -0.07
N GLU A 56 10.32 -3.13 -1.02
CA GLU A 56 9.49 -1.94 -0.75
C GLU A 56 8.06 -2.33 -0.36
N CYS A 57 7.47 -3.35 -1.00
CA CYS A 57 6.21 -3.93 -0.52
C CYS A 57 6.34 -4.43 0.93
N ASN A 58 7.44 -5.10 1.25
CA ASN A 58 7.66 -5.63 2.59
C ASN A 58 7.87 -4.54 3.65
N ASP A 59 8.51 -3.44 3.30
CA ASP A 59 8.69 -2.31 4.20
C ASP A 59 7.38 -1.53 4.40
N GLU A 60 6.57 -1.40 3.35
CA GLU A 60 5.22 -0.84 3.45
C GLU A 60 4.31 -1.69 4.36
N ILE A 61 4.40 -3.03 4.29
CA ILE A 61 3.65 -3.92 5.18
C ILE A 61 4.01 -3.66 6.65
N LYS A 62 5.30 -3.55 6.98
CA LYS A 62 5.73 -3.25 8.35
C LYS A 62 5.23 -1.90 8.83
N PHE A 63 5.29 -0.88 7.97
CA PHE A 63 4.77 0.44 8.29
C PHE A 63 3.27 0.38 8.60
N LEU A 64 2.49 -0.32 7.78
CA LEU A 64 1.05 -0.51 8.04
C LEU A 64 0.78 -1.30 9.33
N ASP A 65 1.58 -2.31 9.66
CA ASP A 65 1.47 -3.05 10.93
C ASP A 65 1.74 -2.14 12.14
N GLU A 66 2.75 -1.26 12.06
CA GLU A 66 3.03 -0.26 13.11
C GLU A 66 1.85 0.73 13.28
N GLU A 67 1.24 1.18 12.18
CA GLU A 67 0.06 2.04 12.23
C GLU A 67 -1.17 1.30 12.79
N ILE A 68 -1.33 0.01 12.53
CA ILE A 68 -2.40 -0.80 13.12
C ILE A 68 -2.26 -0.85 14.64
N ASP A 69 -1.05 -1.06 15.15
CA ASP A 69 -0.79 -1.11 16.59
C ASP A 69 -1.12 0.23 17.26
N LEU A 70 -0.76 1.35 16.62
CA LEU A 70 -1.09 2.70 17.08
C LEU A 70 -2.60 2.94 17.10
N GLU A 71 -3.28 2.72 15.98
CA GLU A 71 -4.72 3.00 15.82
C GLU A 71 -5.58 2.04 16.65
N SER A 72 -5.11 0.81 16.90
CA SER A 72 -5.75 -0.12 17.82
C SER A 72 -5.68 0.35 19.26
N SER A 73 -4.58 1.02 19.66
CA SER A 73 -4.44 1.54 21.01
C SER A 73 -5.38 2.73 21.27
N ASP A 74 -5.69 3.50 20.23
CA ASP A 74 -6.61 4.63 20.26
C ASP A 74 -8.09 4.24 20.06
N GLY A 75 -8.38 2.95 19.79
CA GLY A 75 -9.73 2.43 19.63
C GLY A 75 -10.40 2.79 18.29
N HIS A 76 -9.61 3.07 17.25
CA HIS A 76 -10.09 3.43 15.92
C HIS A 76 -10.36 2.19 15.05
N ASP A 77 -11.30 1.34 15.46
CA ASP A 77 -11.58 0.03 14.82
C ASP A 77 -11.77 0.10 13.29
N ARG A 78 -12.37 1.18 12.77
CA ARG A 78 -12.57 1.36 11.33
C ARG A 78 -11.27 1.61 10.58
N VAL A 79 -10.35 2.35 11.19
CA VAL A 79 -9.02 2.63 10.64
C VAL A 79 -8.19 1.35 10.67
N VAL A 80 -8.21 0.63 11.80
CA VAL A 80 -7.57 -0.68 11.94
C VAL A 80 -8.05 -1.66 10.86
N LEU A 81 -9.36 -1.73 10.61
CA LEU A 81 -9.91 -2.60 9.56
C LEU A 81 -9.43 -2.20 8.16
N LEU A 82 -9.35 -0.90 7.88
CA LEU A 82 -8.85 -0.38 6.60
C LEU A 82 -7.36 -0.72 6.43
N LEU A 83 -6.53 -0.41 7.43
CA LEU A 83 -5.10 -0.71 7.42
C LEU A 83 -4.84 -2.21 7.27
N SER A 84 -5.58 -3.06 7.99
CA SER A 84 -5.50 -4.52 7.84
C SER A 84 -5.83 -4.97 6.41
N SER A 85 -6.80 -4.31 5.77
CA SER A 85 -7.14 -4.59 4.36
C SER A 85 -6.02 -4.15 3.42
N LEU A 86 -5.32 -3.05 3.72
CA LEU A 86 -4.15 -2.59 2.99
C LEU A 86 -2.96 -3.53 3.17
N VAL A 87 -2.70 -4.05 4.37
CA VAL A 87 -1.69 -5.09 4.62
C VAL A 87 -1.95 -6.31 3.73
N GLY A 88 -3.20 -6.77 3.66
CA GLY A 88 -3.59 -7.87 2.77
C GLY A 88 -3.37 -7.55 1.28
N PHE A 89 -3.72 -6.34 0.85
CA PHE A 89 -3.49 -5.88 -0.52
C PHE A 89 -1.99 -5.80 -0.87
N THR A 90 -1.17 -5.20 -0.01
CA THR A 90 0.27 -5.05 -0.24
C THR A 90 0.97 -6.41 -0.19
N SER A 91 0.54 -7.32 0.70
CA SER A 91 1.03 -8.71 0.73
C SER A 91 0.73 -9.45 -0.56
N TYR A 92 -0.48 -9.29 -1.10
CA TYR A 92 -0.85 -9.87 -2.40
C TYR A 92 0.01 -9.29 -3.54
N CYS A 93 0.19 -7.96 -3.58
CA CYS A 93 1.03 -7.30 -4.57
C CYS A 93 2.48 -7.80 -4.50
N ARG A 94 3.02 -7.96 -3.29
CA ARG A 94 4.39 -8.45 -3.06
C ARG A 94 4.65 -9.77 -3.78
N ASP A 95 3.72 -10.72 -3.68
CA ASP A 95 3.89 -12.07 -4.21
C ASP A 95 3.46 -12.22 -5.68
N VAL A 96 2.57 -11.35 -6.17
CA VAL A 96 2.01 -11.43 -7.53
C VAL A 96 2.72 -10.52 -8.52
N MET A 97 3.17 -9.35 -8.07
CA MET A 97 3.78 -8.34 -8.95
C MET A 97 5.30 -8.44 -9.00
N PHE A 98 5.92 -9.07 -8.01
CA PHE A 98 7.37 -9.20 -7.90
C PHE A 98 7.76 -10.67 -7.77
N ASP A 99 8.84 -11.06 -8.45
CA ASP A 99 9.44 -12.37 -8.22
C ASP A 99 10.10 -12.39 -6.83
N ALA A 100 10.19 -13.57 -6.22
CA ALA A 100 10.68 -13.71 -4.86
C ALA A 100 12.13 -13.20 -4.77
N MET A 101 12.29 -12.00 -4.19
CA MET A 101 13.55 -11.25 -4.13
C MET A 101 13.97 -10.68 -5.49
N ASP A 102 13.69 -9.40 -5.73
CA ASP A 102 14.26 -8.67 -6.86
C ASP A 102 15.75 -8.97 -7.00
N ASP A 103 16.09 -9.47 -8.18
CA ASP A 103 17.19 -10.38 -8.43
C ASP A 103 18.56 -9.69 -8.48
N ARG A 104 18.85 -8.81 -7.51
CA ARG A 104 20.19 -8.27 -7.23
C ARG A 104 20.99 -9.16 -6.28
N SER A 105 20.52 -10.39 -6.06
CA SER A 105 21.18 -11.38 -5.20
C SER A 105 21.76 -12.55 -6.00
N ILE A 106 21.13 -12.97 -7.11
CA ILE A 106 21.65 -14.10 -7.91
C ILE A 106 22.87 -13.70 -8.75
N SER A 107 22.97 -12.44 -9.22
CA SER A 107 24.17 -11.99 -9.97
C SER A 107 25.46 -11.96 -9.15
N ARG A 108 25.40 -12.05 -7.81
CA ARG A 108 26.59 -12.06 -6.93
C ARG A 108 27.11 -13.47 -6.65
N LEU A 109 26.30 -14.51 -6.88
CA LEU A 109 26.69 -15.92 -6.72
C LEU A 109 27.30 -16.49 -8.00
N GLU A 110 26.88 -16.03 -9.19
CA GLU A 110 27.50 -16.43 -10.47
C GLU A 110 28.91 -15.85 -10.68
N ALA A 111 29.25 -14.76 -9.99
CA ALA A 111 30.58 -14.14 -10.02
C ALA A 111 31.62 -14.82 -9.09
N LEU A 112 31.23 -15.89 -8.39
CA LEU A 112 32.09 -16.61 -7.41
C LEU A 112 32.35 -18.08 -7.79
N ILE A 113 32.02 -18.49 -9.01
CA ILE A 113 32.38 -19.82 -9.53
C ILE A 113 33.62 -19.64 -10.44
N PRO A 114 34.81 -20.08 -10.01
CA PRO A 114 36.04 -20.01 -10.82
C PRO A 114 36.02 -20.97 -12.03
#